data_AF-A0A4Q0AWQ6-F1
#
_entry.id   AF-A0A4Q0AWQ6-F1
#
_cell.length_a   1.000
_cell.length_b   1.000
_cell.length_c   1.000
_cell.angle_alpha   90.00
_cell.angle_beta   90.00
_cell.angle_gamma   90.00
#
_symmetry.space_group_name_H-M   'P 1'
#
loop_
_entity.id
_entity.type
_entity.pdbx_description
1 polymer ?
#
loop_
_entity_poly.entity_id
_entity_poly.type
_entity_poly.pdbx_seq_one_letter_code
_entity_poly.pdbx_strand_id
1 'polypeptide(L)'
;MQKGNVAYVLSGRVGLKNKRCETTLNYTRITDNGCFLNPREWGIEPFYTFIYRERNEGNGNLNAVMWNVKWNAMAKQLLLEGQLEYFALPDVKNTAMNKYGMPSYGQLNLDLRYQFNKQLAGFDAEFLYTYKKGYGDTYNNPKYVYNKANLSLFNFIINYSF
;
A
#
# COMPACT_ATOMS: atom_id res chain seq x y z
N MET A 1 15.23 21.10 7.54
CA MET A 1 14.15 21.29 6.55
C MET A 1 14.50 22.52 5.72
N GLN A 2 14.55 22.42 4.40
CA GLN A 2 14.74 23.60 3.56
C GLN A 2 13.50 24.50 3.67
N LYS A 3 13.74 25.80 3.86
CA LYS A 3 12.70 26.81 3.91
C LYS A 3 12.04 26.89 2.52
N GLY A 4 10.73 26.64 2.43
CA GLY A 4 9.99 26.69 1.16
C GLY A 4 9.82 25.36 0.40
N ASN A 5 9.91 24.20 1.07
CA ASN A 5 9.63 22.91 0.42
C ASN A 5 8.17 22.85 -0.08
N VAL A 6 7.97 22.60 -1.37
CA VAL A 6 6.66 22.40 -2.01
C VAL A 6 6.67 21.06 -2.71
N ALA A 7 5.65 20.23 -2.44
CA ALA A 7 5.45 18.96 -3.13
C ALA A 7 4.13 19.02 -3.91
N TYR A 8 4.20 18.79 -5.22
CA TYR A 8 3.01 18.62 -6.03
C TYR A 8 2.71 17.14 -6.17
N VAL A 9 1.44 16.78 -5.97
CA VAL A 9 1.00 15.39 -6.06
C VAL A 9 -0.24 15.31 -6.95
N LEU A 10 -0.21 14.39 -7.90
CA LEU A 10 -1.34 14.01 -8.73
C LEU A 10 -1.68 12.56 -8.41
N SER A 11 -2.92 12.27 -8.04
CA SER A 11 -3.38 10.91 -7.83
C SER A 11 -4.71 10.70 -8.55
N GLY A 12 -4.84 9.59 -9.26
CA GLY A 12 -6.03 9.26 -10.04
C GLY A 12 -6.43 7.79 -9.86
N ARG A 13 -7.72 7.53 -10.06
CA ARG A 13 -8.33 6.20 -10.03
C ARG A 13 -9.30 6.06 -11.18
N VAL A 14 -9.23 4.92 -11.86
CA VAL A 14 -10.27 4.44 -12.78
C VAL A 14 -10.70 3.05 -12.33
N GLY A 15 -11.97 2.70 -12.52
CA GLY A 15 -12.45 1.40 -12.08
C GLY A 15 -13.79 1.00 -12.62
N LEU A 16 -14.07 -0.30 -12.52
CA LEU A 16 -15.33 -0.92 -12.88
C LEU A 16 -15.89 -1.61 -11.64
N LYS A 17 -17.20 -1.48 -11.44
CA LYS A 17 -17.89 -2.06 -10.30
C LYS A 17 -19.21 -2.69 -10.72
N ASN A 18 -19.44 -3.92 -10.25
CA ASN A 18 -20.73 -4.58 -10.31
C ASN A 18 -21.12 -5.08 -8.91
N LYS A 19 -22.18 -5.89 -8.82
CA LYS A 19 -22.73 -6.38 -7.54
C LYS A 19 -21.76 -7.28 -6.75
N ARG A 20 -20.82 -7.95 -7.43
CA ARG A 20 -19.90 -8.93 -6.82
C ARG A 20 -18.44 -8.50 -6.92
N CYS A 21 -18.04 -7.81 -7.97
CA CYS A 21 -16.65 -7.48 -8.25
C CYS A 21 -16.47 -5.96 -8.41
N GLU A 22 -15.41 -5.43 -7.81
CA GLU A 22 -14.89 -4.08 -8.04
C GLU A 22 -13.42 -4.20 -8.41
N THR A 23 -13.02 -3.60 -9.53
CA THR A 23 -11.63 -3.55 -9.96
C THR A 23 -11.23 -2.12 -10.23
N THR A 24 -10.08 -1.70 -9.72
CA THR A 24 -9.56 -0.33 -9.89
C THR A 24 -8.11 -0.35 -10.32
N LEU A 25 -7.74 0.58 -11.20
CA LEU A 25 -6.38 0.93 -11.51
C LEU A 25 -6.12 2.34 -10.97
N ASN A 26 -5.10 2.45 -10.15
CA ASN A 26 -4.75 3.65 -9.41
C ASN A 26 -3.34 4.08 -9.78
N TYR A 27 -3.13 5.40 -9.84
CA TYR A 27 -1.85 5.99 -10.14
C TYR A 27 -1.59 7.19 -9.25
N THR A 28 -0.35 7.35 -8.78
CA THR A 28 0.08 8.52 -8.02
C THR A 28 1.45 8.98 -8.50
N ARG A 29 1.57 10.28 -8.77
CA ARG A 29 2.82 10.97 -9.07
C ARG A 29 3.10 12.01 -7.99
N ILE A 30 4.24 11.90 -7.33
CA ILE A 30 4.83 12.98 -6.53
C ILE A 30 5.94 13.60 -7.37
N THR A 31 5.90 14.91 -7.61
CA THR A 31 6.91 15.60 -8.43
C THR A 31 8.26 15.70 -7.72
N ASP A 32 9.27 16.13 -8.46
CA ASP A 32 10.64 16.33 -8.00
C ASP A 32 10.88 17.73 -7.40
N ASN A 33 9.83 18.55 -7.20
CA ASN A 33 9.96 19.86 -6.55
C ASN A 33 10.29 19.75 -5.05
N GLY A 34 9.98 18.60 -4.43
CA GLY A 34 10.15 18.40 -3.01
C GLY A 34 9.58 17.08 -2.53
N CYS A 35 9.96 16.66 -1.32
CA CYS A 35 9.37 15.48 -0.68
C CYS A 35 7.96 15.80 -0.18
N PHE A 36 7.02 14.90 -0.45
CA PHE A 36 5.71 14.92 0.19
C PHE A 36 5.85 14.66 1.68
N LEU A 37 5.28 15.53 2.51
CA LEU A 37 5.30 15.40 3.97
C LEU A 37 3.86 15.31 4.49
N ASN A 38 3.56 14.22 5.19
CA ASN A 38 2.27 14.00 5.83
C ASN A 38 2.49 13.56 7.28
N PRO A 39 2.25 14.45 8.28
CA PRO A 39 2.34 14.10 9.69
C PRO A 39 1.58 12.81 9.99
N ARG A 40 2.16 11.96 10.84
CA ARG A 40 1.54 10.66 11.14
C ARG A 40 0.23 10.82 11.89
N GLU A 41 0.12 11.92 12.63
CA GLU A 41 -1.04 12.36 13.39
C GLU A 41 -2.25 12.62 12.48
N TRP A 42 -2.03 12.89 11.19
CA TRP A 42 -3.11 13.18 10.23
C TRP A 42 -3.68 11.91 9.59
N GLY A 43 -3.22 10.73 10.01
CA GLY A 43 -3.79 9.46 9.60
C GLY A 43 -3.33 9.02 8.20
N ILE A 44 -4.30 8.67 7.36
CA ILE A 44 -4.11 7.99 6.07
C ILE A 44 -3.71 9.00 4.98
N GLU A 45 -2.79 8.62 4.08
CA GLU A 45 -2.41 9.47 2.95
C GLU A 45 -3.56 9.55 1.93
N PRO A 46 -3.85 10.73 1.37
CA PRO A 46 -5.01 10.94 0.50
C PRO A 46 -4.76 10.47 -0.95
N PHE A 47 -4.06 9.35 -1.14
CA PHE A 47 -3.67 8.84 -2.46
C PHE A 47 -4.45 7.58 -2.82
N TYR A 48 -4.80 7.45 -4.10
CA TYR A 48 -5.51 6.26 -4.57
C TYR A 48 -4.66 4.99 -4.60
N THR A 49 -3.33 5.14 -4.52
CA THR A 49 -2.34 4.06 -4.39
C THR A 49 -1.92 3.82 -2.94
N PHE A 50 -2.62 4.40 -1.96
CA PHE A 50 -2.32 4.18 -0.55
C PHE A 50 -2.53 2.70 -0.18
N ILE A 51 -1.58 2.16 0.60
CA ILE A 51 -1.63 0.81 1.15
C ILE A 51 -1.40 0.86 2.64
N TYR A 52 -2.08 -0.02 3.38
CA TYR A 52 -1.83 -0.16 4.80
C TYR A 52 -0.41 -0.67 5.03
N ARG A 53 0.26 -0.13 6.06
CA ARG A 53 1.63 -0.45 6.50
C ARG A 53 2.77 0.12 5.65
N GLU A 54 2.48 0.89 4.59
CA GLU A 54 3.49 1.71 3.91
C GLU A 54 3.01 3.16 3.77
N ARG A 55 3.94 4.07 3.52
CA ARG A 55 3.65 5.48 3.28
C ARG A 55 4.56 6.02 2.20
N ASN A 56 4.02 6.92 1.38
CA ASN A 56 4.80 7.68 0.40
C ASN A 56 5.44 8.94 1.02
N GLU A 57 5.06 9.32 2.24
CA GLU A 57 5.71 10.39 3.01
C GLU A 57 7.23 10.25 3.00
N GLY A 58 7.91 11.40 2.90
CA GLY A 58 9.36 11.48 2.84
C GLY A 58 9.94 11.20 1.46
N ASN A 59 9.12 10.84 0.47
CA ASN A 59 9.54 10.67 -0.91
C ASN A 59 9.11 11.85 -1.80
N GLY A 60 9.99 12.21 -2.73
CA GLY A 60 9.74 13.05 -3.89
C GLY A 60 10.03 12.26 -5.17
N ASN A 61 9.65 12.80 -6.32
CA ASN A 61 9.88 12.17 -7.63
C ASN A 61 9.42 10.69 -7.71
N LEU A 62 8.33 10.34 -7.05
CA LEU A 62 7.80 8.98 -6.96
C LEU A 62 6.72 8.74 -8.01
N ASN A 63 6.72 7.57 -8.63
CA ASN A 63 5.60 7.07 -9.44
C ASN A 63 5.09 5.78 -8.82
N ALA A 64 3.80 5.72 -8.52
CA ALA A 64 3.15 4.52 -8.01
C ALA A 64 2.01 4.12 -8.91
N VAL A 65 1.91 2.82 -9.19
CA VAL A 65 0.76 2.20 -9.84
C VAL A 65 0.25 1.08 -8.95
N MET A 66 -1.07 0.94 -8.87
CA MET A 66 -1.74 -0.12 -8.13
C MET A 66 -2.90 -0.65 -8.96
N TRP A 67 -3.00 -1.96 -9.03
CA TRP A 67 -4.22 -2.65 -9.44
C TRP A 67 -4.86 -3.30 -8.21
N ASN A 68 -6.15 -3.04 -7.99
CA ASN A 68 -6.91 -3.61 -6.88
C ASN A 68 -8.15 -4.31 -7.41
N VAL A 69 -8.44 -5.50 -6.88
CA VAL A 69 -9.62 -6.30 -7.18
C VAL A 69 -10.28 -6.71 -5.87
N LYS A 70 -11.57 -6.45 -5.73
CA LYS A 70 -12.41 -6.87 -4.61
C LYS A 70 -13.53 -7.76 -5.13
N TRP A 71 -13.73 -8.90 -4.51
CA TRP A 71 -14.76 -9.88 -4.86
C TRP A 71 -15.58 -10.25 -3.63
N ASN A 72 -16.89 -10.09 -3.71
CA ASN A 72 -17.88 -10.52 -2.72
C ASN A 72 -18.55 -11.83 -3.19
N ALA A 73 -18.46 -12.87 -2.37
CA ALA A 73 -19.02 -14.19 -2.59
C ALA A 73 -19.91 -14.63 -1.41
N MET A 74 -20.60 -15.77 -1.55
CA MET A 74 -21.44 -16.37 -0.50
C MET A 74 -22.42 -15.38 0.15
N ALA A 75 -23.23 -14.69 -0.66
CA ALA A 75 -24.14 -13.64 -0.18
C ALA A 75 -23.46 -12.55 0.69
N LYS A 76 -22.21 -12.19 0.33
CA LYS A 76 -21.32 -11.22 1.00
C LYS A 76 -20.67 -11.70 2.30
N GLN A 77 -20.81 -12.98 2.65
CA GLN A 77 -20.09 -13.56 3.79
C GLN A 77 -18.59 -13.69 3.52
N LEU A 78 -18.19 -13.80 2.25
CA LEU A 78 -16.80 -13.91 1.85
C LEU A 78 -16.41 -12.68 1.04
N LEU A 79 -15.42 -11.94 1.53
CA LEU A 79 -14.74 -10.87 0.81
C LEU A 79 -13.31 -11.31 0.49
N LEU A 80 -12.95 -11.22 -0.78
CA LEU A 80 -11.58 -11.38 -1.25
C LEU A 80 -11.12 -10.05 -1.81
N GLU A 81 -9.98 -9.55 -1.35
CA GLU A 81 -9.35 -8.37 -1.90
C GLU A 81 -7.89 -8.67 -2.24
N GLY A 82 -7.53 -8.43 -3.50
CA GLY A 82 -6.17 -8.52 -3.99
C GLY A 82 -5.69 -7.14 -4.42
N GLN A 83 -4.45 -6.79 -4.07
CA GLN A 83 -3.80 -5.57 -4.53
C GLN A 83 -2.40 -5.93 -5.03
N LEU A 84 -2.05 -5.41 -6.21
CA LEU A 84 -0.72 -5.53 -6.80
C LEU A 84 -0.21 -4.13 -7.12
N GLU A 85 0.94 -3.78 -6.55
CA GLU A 85 1.50 -2.44 -6.67
C GLU A 85 2.95 -2.45 -7.12
N TYR A 86 3.33 -1.35 -7.75
CA TYR A 86 4.73 -1.02 -8.02
C TYR A 86 4.98 0.45 -7.72
N PHE A 87 6.00 0.71 -6.90
CA PHE A 87 6.47 2.03 -6.52
C PHE A 87 7.88 2.23 -7.08
N ALA A 88 7.99 3.10 -8.07
CA ALA A 88 9.26 3.60 -8.58
C ALA A 88 9.70 4.80 -7.73
N LEU A 89 10.71 4.57 -6.90
CA LEU A 89 11.32 5.57 -6.03
C LEU A 89 12.67 6.03 -6.59
N PRO A 90 13.12 7.25 -6.23
CA PRO A 90 14.51 7.65 -6.44
C PRO A 90 15.48 6.68 -5.78
N ASP A 91 16.70 6.62 -6.32
CA ASP A 91 17.79 5.80 -5.78
C ASP A 91 17.95 5.96 -4.25
N VAL A 92 18.30 4.87 -3.58
CA VAL A 92 18.43 4.82 -2.11
C VAL A 92 19.51 5.75 -1.53
N LYS A 93 20.43 6.25 -2.37
CA LYS A 93 21.44 7.28 -2.02
C LYS A 93 20.94 8.70 -2.26
N ASN A 94 19.84 8.90 -2.98
CA ASN A 94 19.24 10.22 -3.16
C ASN A 94 18.44 10.63 -1.91
N THR A 95 19.15 10.98 -0.84
CA THR A 95 18.54 11.35 0.44
C THR A 95 17.71 12.62 0.38
N ALA A 96 17.89 13.45 -0.66
CA ALA A 96 17.10 14.66 -0.86
C ALA A 96 15.66 14.36 -1.27
N MET A 97 15.45 13.29 -2.06
CA MET A 97 14.13 12.87 -2.57
C MET A 97 13.65 11.53 -2.01
N ASN A 98 14.49 10.81 -1.27
CA ASN A 98 14.19 9.53 -0.66
C ASN A 98 14.71 9.53 0.78
N LYS A 99 13.96 10.19 1.67
CA LYS A 99 14.33 10.44 3.07
C LYS A 99 14.67 9.16 3.83
N TYR A 100 14.02 8.05 3.49
CA TYR A 100 14.17 6.77 4.19
C TYR A 100 15.10 5.78 3.47
N GLY A 101 15.65 6.14 2.31
CA GLY A 101 16.44 5.24 1.47
C GLY A 101 15.68 3.95 1.17
N MET A 102 14.40 4.06 0.82
CA MET A 102 13.58 2.92 0.41
C MET A 102 13.93 2.56 -1.03
N PRO A 103 14.29 1.31 -1.35
CA PRO A 103 14.44 0.91 -2.75
C PRO A 103 13.08 1.05 -3.45
N SER A 104 13.08 1.09 -4.78
CA SER A 104 11.83 0.84 -5.50
C SER A 104 11.29 -0.53 -5.09
N TYR A 105 9.99 -0.75 -5.11
CA TYR A 105 9.45 -2.03 -4.68
C TYR A 105 8.14 -2.36 -5.37
N GLY A 106 7.87 -3.65 -5.50
CA GLY A 106 6.56 -4.18 -5.81
C GLY A 106 5.97 -4.82 -4.57
N GLN A 107 4.67 -4.68 -4.40
CA GLN A 107 3.96 -5.27 -3.28
C GLN A 107 2.74 -6.03 -3.80
N LEU A 108 2.43 -7.12 -3.10
CA LEU A 108 1.21 -7.90 -3.27
C LEU A 108 0.54 -7.97 -1.89
N ASN A 109 -0.71 -7.52 -1.81
CA ASN A 109 -1.56 -7.72 -0.63
C ASN A 109 -2.73 -8.62 -0.99
N LEU A 110 -2.96 -9.66 -0.20
CA LEU A 110 -4.15 -10.49 -0.23
C LEU A 110 -4.88 -10.36 1.10
N ASP A 111 -6.18 -10.10 1.04
CA ASP A 111 -7.07 -9.95 2.17
C ASP A 111 -8.30 -10.84 1.96
N LEU A 112 -8.45 -11.82 2.84
CA LEU A 112 -9.53 -12.80 2.83
C LEU A 112 -10.33 -12.62 4.12
N ARG A 113 -11.59 -12.20 4.01
CA ARG A 113 -12.49 -12.03 5.16
C ARG A 113 -13.69 -12.93 5.05
N TYR A 114 -14.02 -13.60 6.15
CA TYR A 114 -15.19 -14.45 6.27
C TYR A 114 -16.02 -14.06 7.49
N GLN A 115 -17.29 -13.73 7.25
CA GLN A 115 -18.27 -13.43 8.28
C GLN A 115 -19.07 -14.69 8.60
N PHE A 116 -19.02 -15.11 9.86
CA PHE A 116 -19.75 -16.28 10.31
C PHE A 116 -21.24 -15.97 10.49
N ASN A 117 -22.08 -16.99 10.38
CA ASN A 117 -23.53 -16.87 10.52
C ASN A 117 -24.10 -17.94 11.47
N LYS A 118 -25.41 -17.84 11.77
CA LYS A 118 -26.15 -18.78 12.62
C LYS A 118 -25.52 -18.91 14.01
N GLN A 119 -25.01 -20.08 14.36
CA GLN A 119 -24.46 -20.39 15.70
C GLN A 119 -23.19 -19.59 16.03
N LEU A 120 -22.50 -19.07 15.00
CA LEU A 120 -21.29 -18.26 15.15
C LEU A 120 -21.52 -16.82 14.68
N ALA A 121 -22.78 -16.37 14.62
CA ALA A 121 -23.08 -14.97 14.32
C ALA A 121 -22.35 -14.04 15.29
N GLY A 122 -21.78 -12.95 14.75
CA GLY A 122 -20.93 -12.01 15.50
C GLY A 122 -19.43 -12.28 15.36
N PHE A 123 -19.01 -13.47 14.90
CA PHE A 123 -17.60 -13.72 14.58
C PHE A 123 -17.25 -13.30 13.14
N ASP A 124 -16.03 -12.80 12.98
CA ASP A 124 -15.37 -12.58 11.68
C ASP A 124 -13.94 -13.14 11.74
N ALA A 125 -13.51 -13.82 10.67
CA ALA A 125 -12.12 -14.22 10.48
C ALA A 125 -11.52 -13.46 9.29
N GLU A 126 -10.29 -12.98 9.45
CA GLU A 126 -9.55 -12.27 8.42
C GLU A 126 -8.13 -12.85 8.31
N PHE A 127 -7.75 -13.21 7.09
CA PHE A 127 -6.40 -13.60 6.74
C PHE A 127 -5.79 -12.56 5.80
N LEU A 128 -4.65 -12.01 6.22
CA LEU A 128 -3.89 -11.02 5.47
C LEU A 128 -2.53 -11.60 5.10
N TYR A 129 -2.19 -11.51 3.83
CA TYR A 129 -0.86 -11.81 3.33
C TYR A 129 -0.28 -10.61 2.58
N THR A 130 0.92 -10.18 2.96
CA THR A 130 1.67 -9.16 2.25
C THR A 130 3.00 -9.76 1.80
N TYR A 131 3.32 -9.60 0.52
CA TYR A 131 4.65 -9.86 -0.02
C TYR A 131 5.21 -8.59 -0.63
N LYS A 132 6.42 -8.21 -0.22
CA LYS A 132 7.11 -7.02 -0.72
C LYS A 132 8.47 -7.40 -1.28
N LYS A 133 8.71 -7.04 -2.54
CA LYS A 133 9.96 -7.30 -3.25
C LYS A 133 10.63 -5.99 -3.62
N GLY A 134 11.89 -5.84 -3.24
CA GLY A 134 12.71 -4.69 -3.60
C GLY A 134 13.21 -4.76 -5.05
N TYR A 135 13.34 -3.60 -5.66
CA TYR A 135 13.87 -3.34 -7.00
C TYR A 135 14.83 -2.13 -6.96
N GLY A 136 15.71 -2.04 -7.94
CA GLY A 136 16.75 -1.01 -7.99
C GLY A 136 18.00 -1.40 -7.20
N ASP A 137 19.02 -0.55 -7.28
CA ASP A 137 20.31 -0.82 -6.65
C ASP A 137 20.28 -0.50 -5.15
N THR A 138 20.69 -1.48 -4.35
CA THR A 138 20.85 -1.34 -2.90
C THR A 138 22.33 -1.26 -2.50
N TYR A 139 23.23 -1.27 -3.49
CA TYR A 139 24.68 -1.20 -3.36
C TYR A 139 25.23 -2.25 -2.40
N ASN A 140 24.59 -3.44 -2.39
CA ASN A 140 24.86 -4.54 -1.47
C ASN A 140 24.90 -4.10 0.01
N ASN A 141 24.15 -3.04 0.36
CA ASN A 141 24.10 -2.50 1.71
C ASN A 141 22.80 -2.94 2.41
N PRO A 142 22.87 -3.81 3.43
CA PRO A 142 21.70 -4.33 4.12
C PRO A 142 20.77 -3.26 4.72
N LYS A 143 21.27 -2.05 5.02
CA LYS A 143 20.47 -0.95 5.59
C LYS A 143 19.30 -0.50 4.70
N TYR A 144 19.37 -0.80 3.40
CA TYR A 144 18.33 -0.47 2.43
C TYR A 144 17.32 -1.61 2.22
N VAL A 145 17.59 -2.82 2.74
CA VAL A 145 16.72 -4.00 2.55
C VAL A 145 16.09 -4.44 3.86
N TYR A 146 16.87 -4.47 4.95
CA TYR A 146 16.43 -4.97 6.25
C TYR A 146 15.21 -4.22 6.77
N ASN A 147 14.13 -4.95 7.09
CA ASN A 147 12.83 -4.42 7.51
C ASN A 147 12.18 -3.41 6.53
N LYS A 148 12.62 -3.40 5.26
CA LYS A 148 12.14 -2.45 4.24
C LYS A 148 11.60 -3.15 3.01
N ALA A 149 12.28 -4.19 2.53
CA ALA A 149 11.96 -4.92 1.32
C ALA A 149 12.33 -6.39 1.45
N ASN A 150 11.89 -7.21 0.49
CA ASN A 150 12.14 -8.66 0.44
C ASN A 150 11.60 -9.38 1.70
N LEU A 151 10.33 -9.13 2.00
CA LEU A 151 9.66 -9.68 3.17
C LEU A 151 8.28 -10.24 2.82
N SER A 152 7.85 -11.19 3.63
CA SER A 152 6.50 -11.73 3.67
C SER A 152 5.94 -11.54 5.07
N LEU A 153 4.69 -11.09 5.16
CA LEU A 153 3.97 -10.94 6.42
C LEU A 153 2.63 -11.65 6.31
N PHE A 154 2.34 -12.47 7.32
CA PHE A 154 1.08 -13.20 7.45
C PHE A 154 0.40 -12.74 8.74
N ASN A 155 -0.88 -12.40 8.66
CA ASN A 155 -1.70 -12.13 9.83
C ASN A 155 -2.97 -12.96 9.74
N PHE A 156 -3.35 -13.56 10.86
CA PHE A 156 -4.64 -14.20 11.04
C PHE A 156 -5.34 -13.54 12.22
N ILE A 157 -6.54 -13.04 11.99
CA ILE A 157 -7.29 -12.21 12.92
C ILE A 157 -8.66 -12.84 13.09
N ILE A 158 -9.11 -13.00 14.34
CA ILE A 158 -10.48 -13.38 14.67
C ILE A 158 -11.04 -12.25 15.53
N ASN A 159 -12.17 -11.69 15.09
CA ASN A 159 -12.91 -10.67 15.82
C ASN A 159 -14.27 -11.23 16.24
N TYR A 160 -14.78 -10.75 17.37
CA TYR A 160 -16.14 -10.98 17.82
C TYR A 160 -16.81 -9.65 18.12
N SER A 161 -17.95 -9.40 17.48
CA SER A 161 -18.80 -8.23 17.68
C SER A 161 -20.10 -8.68 18.36
N PHE A 162 -20.43 -8.04 19.49
CA PHE A 162 -21.62 -8.30 20.30
C PHE A 162 -22.83 -7.48 19.85
#